data_AF-A0A524BI97-F1
#
_entry.id   AF-A0A524BI97-F1
#
_cell.length_a   1.000
_cell.length_b   1.000
_cell.length_c   1.000
_cell.angle_alpha   90.00
_cell.angle_beta   90.00
_cell.angle_gamma   90.00
#
_symmetry.space_group_name_H-M   'P 1'
#
loop_
_entity.id
_entity.type
_entity.pdbx_description
1 polymer ?
#
loop_
_entity_poly.entity_id
_entity_poly.type
_entity_poly.pdbx_seq_one_letter_code
_entity_poly.pdbx_strand_id
1 'polypeptide(L)'
;MNIIILDTETTGLEESSSVIEVGAILYSTTTKAVLSQVSSLINWENMSNPAQPINKISVEMLREGAAQESALDMIYSMSVNV
;
A
#
# COMPACT_ATOMS: atom_id res chain seq x y z
N MET A 1 -13.64 9.17 16.86
CA MET A 1 -12.58 9.69 15.98
C MET A 1 -12.17 8.55 15.07
N ASN A 2 -11.97 8.82 13.79
CA ASN A 2 -11.49 7.82 12.83
C ASN A 2 -10.03 8.15 12.49
N ILE A 3 -9.20 7.12 12.37
CA ILE A 3 -7.79 7.24 11.98
C ILE A 3 -7.54 6.33 10.78
N ILE A 4 -6.66 6.77 9.88
CA ILE A 4 -6.12 5.93 8.82
C ILE A 4 -4.71 5.52 9.23
N ILE A 5 -4.48 4.22 9.31
CA ILE A 5 -3.16 3.63 9.49
C ILE A 5 -2.66 3.28 8.09
N LEU A 6 -1.50 3.81 7.72
CA LEU A 6 -0.84 3.54 6.46
C LEU A 6 0.44 2.77 6.70
N ASP A 7 0.69 1.80 5.84
CA ASP A 7 1.92 1.02 5.81
C ASP A 7 2.37 0.84 4.37
N THR A 8 3.69 0.88 4.13
CA THR A 8 4.25 0.82 2.79
C THR A 8 5.45 -0.11 2.76
N GLU A 9 5.51 -0.95 1.73
CA GLU A 9 6.72 -1.69 1.39
C GLU A 9 7.44 -1.00 0.23
N THR A 10 8.77 -0.99 0.27
CA THR A 10 9.62 -0.33 -0.73
C THR A 10 10.60 -1.30 -1.35
N THR A 11 11.17 -0.92 -2.51
CA THR A 11 12.27 -1.67 -3.15
C THR A 11 13.60 -1.60 -2.39
N GLY A 12 13.72 -0.70 -1.40
CA GLY A 12 14.93 -0.42 -0.65
C GLY A 12 14.78 0.74 0.36
N LEU A 13 15.88 1.16 0.99
CA LEU A 13 15.91 2.23 2.01
C LEU A 13 16.42 3.58 1.47
N GLU A 14 16.90 3.61 0.23
CA GLU A 14 17.43 4.83 -0.39
C GLU A 14 16.29 5.73 -0.89
N GLU A 15 16.54 7.04 -1.03
CA GLU A 15 15.55 7.99 -1.57
C GLU A 15 15.07 7.63 -2.98
N SER A 16 15.88 6.91 -3.76
CA SER A 16 15.52 6.42 -5.09
C SER A 16 14.62 5.18 -5.07
N SER A 17 14.27 4.66 -3.90
CA SER A 17 13.45 3.45 -3.77
C SER A 17 11.98 3.77 -4.05
N SER A 18 11.28 2.84 -4.67
CA SER A 18 9.87 2.99 -5.00
C SER A 18 9.00 2.25 -3.99
N VAL A 19 7.84 2.81 -3.66
CA VAL A 19 6.78 2.12 -2.91
C VAL A 19 6.16 1.07 -3.81
N ILE A 20 6.16 -0.20 -3.39
CA ILE A 20 5.68 -1.35 -4.17
C ILE A 20 4.47 -2.04 -3.56
N GLU A 21 4.15 -1.72 -2.31
CA GLU A 21 2.87 -2.05 -1.68
C GLU A 21 2.40 -0.86 -0.86
N VAL A 22 1.09 -0.64 -0.84
CA VAL A 22 0.46 0.21 0.17
C VAL A 22 -0.69 -0.53 0.85
N GLY A 23 -0.60 -0.63 2.17
CA GLY A 23 -1.66 -1.09 3.05
C GLY A 23 -2.31 0.10 3.76
N ALA A 24 -3.64 0.11 3.84
CA ALA A 24 -4.35 1.10 4.62
C ALA A 24 -5.48 0.46 5.44
N ILE A 25 -5.63 0.92 6.68
CA ILE A 25 -6.71 0.52 7.58
C ILE A 25 -7.41 1.78 8.08
N LEU A 26 -8.71 1.87 7.82
CA LEU A 26 -9.57 2.85 8.44
C LEU A 26 -10.09 2.28 9.77
N TYR A 27 -9.68 2.88 10.88
CA TYR A 27 -10.00 2.41 12.22
C TYR A 27 -10.81 3.45 13.01
N SER A 28 -11.90 3.02 13.66
CA SER A 28 -12.64 3.85 14.60
C SER A 28 -12.10 3.67 16.01
N THR A 29 -11.53 4.73 16.58
CA THR A 29 -11.06 4.71 17.98
C THR A 29 -12.20 4.74 18.98
N THR A 30 -13.39 5.17 18.55
CA THR A 30 -14.59 5.21 19.40
C THR A 30 -15.15 3.81 19.63
N THR A 31 -15.36 3.04 18.56
CA THR A 31 -15.91 1.67 18.65
C THR A 31 -14.84 0.59 18.75
N LYS A 32 -13.56 0.97 18.61
CA LYS A 32 -12.40 0.08 18.58
C LYS A 32 -12.46 -0.97 17.47
N ALA A 33 -12.95 -0.57 16.29
CA ALA A 33 -13.20 -1.47 15.17
C ALA A 33 -12.53 -1.00 13.88
N VAL A 34 -12.12 -1.96 13.04
CA VAL A 34 -11.75 -1.71 11.64
C VAL A 34 -13.02 -1.47 10.85
N LEU A 35 -13.10 -0.31 10.19
CA LEU A 35 -14.24 0.08 9.35
C LEU A 35 -14.02 -0.33 7.89
N SER A 36 -12.79 -0.24 7.41
CA SER A 36 -12.39 -0.64 6.05
C SER A 36 -10.88 -0.91 6.01
N GLN A 37 -10.44 -1.72 5.05
CA GLN A 37 -9.03 -1.99 4.81
C GLN A 37 -8.77 -2.26 3.34
N VAL A 38 -7.59 -1.88 2.87
CA VAL A 38 -7.08 -2.17 1.52
C VAL A 38 -5.61 -2.58 1.62
N SER A 39 -5.19 -3.48 0.73
CA SER A 39 -3.78 -3.78 0.46
C SER A 39 -3.65 -3.86 -1.05
N SER A 40 -2.67 -3.15 -1.59
CA SER A 40 -2.47 -3.03 -3.03
C SER A 40 -0.99 -3.06 -3.36
N LEU A 41 -0.60 -4.05 -4.16
CA LEU A 41 0.69 -4.06 -4.84
C LEU A 41 0.66 -3.03 -5.97
N ILE A 42 1.77 -2.30 -6.14
CA ILE A 42 1.93 -1.25 -7.15
C ILE A 42 2.85 -1.76 -8.25
N ASN A 43 2.33 -1.77 -9.48
CA ASN A 43 3.06 -2.16 -10.68
C ASN A 43 3.79 -0.94 -11.27
N TRP A 44 5.12 -1.00 -11.27
CA TRP A 44 5.98 0.03 -11.88
C TRP A 44 6.51 -0.44 -13.24
N GLU A 45 6.85 0.51 -14.12
CA GLU A 45 7.62 0.16 -15.31
C GLU A 45 9.03 -0.33 -14.91
N ASN A 46 9.54 -1.37 -15.58
CA ASN A 46 10.87 -1.95 -15.37
C ASN A 46 11.17 -2.40 -13.91
N MET A 47 10.28 -3.22 -13.37
CA MET A 47 10.32 -3.70 -11.99
C MET A 47 11.61 -4.44 -11.60
N SER A 48 12.16 -4.06 -10.46
CA SER A 48 13.09 -4.86 -9.67
C SER A 48 12.79 -4.67 -8.19
N ASN A 49 12.96 -5.73 -7.38
CA ASN A 49 12.79 -5.64 -5.93
C ASN A 49 14.00 -6.24 -5.20
N PRO A 50 15.10 -5.47 -5.04
CA PRO A 50 16.25 -5.90 -4.24
C PRO A 50 15.89 -6.25 -2.79
N ALA A 51 14.83 -5.65 -2.25
CA ALA A 51 14.32 -5.92 -0.90
C ALA A 51 13.45 -7.19 -0.80
N GLN A 52 13.25 -7.97 -1.86
CA GLN A 52 12.47 -9.22 -1.83
C GLN A 52 12.86 -10.19 -0.70
N PRO A 53 14.14 -10.38 -0.33
CA PRO A 53 14.50 -11.22 0.81
C PRO A 53 13.90 -10.75 2.15
N ILE A 54 13.48 -9.49 2.25
CA ILE A 54 12.89 -8.87 3.43
C ILE A 54 11.36 -8.87 3.30
N ASN A 55 10.81 -8.14 2.32
CA ASN A 55 9.35 -7.95 2.16
C ASN A 55 8.62 -9.14 1.53
N LYS A 56 9.35 -10.11 0.97
CA LYS A 56 8.83 -11.35 0.34
C LYS A 56 7.96 -11.13 -0.91
N ILE A 57 7.97 -9.94 -1.49
CA ILE A 57 7.18 -9.62 -2.68
C ILE A 57 8.01 -9.92 -3.93
N SER A 58 7.58 -10.85 -4.78
CA SER A 58 8.28 -11.15 -6.03
C SER A 58 7.96 -10.15 -7.14
N VAL A 59 8.85 -10.03 -8.13
CA VAL A 59 8.57 -9.21 -9.33
C VAL A 59 7.32 -9.72 -10.08
N GLU A 60 7.10 -11.03 -10.11
CA GLU A 60 5.87 -11.62 -10.67
C GLU A 60 4.61 -11.13 -9.96
N MET A 61 4.59 -11.09 -8.62
CA MET A 61 3.44 -10.58 -7.86
C MET A 61 3.16 -9.10 -8.17
N LEU A 62 4.22 -8.31 -8.32
CA LEU A 62 4.07 -6.89 -8.59
C LEU A 62 3.50 -6.60 -9.98
N ARG A 63 3.72 -7.49 -10.96
CA ARG A 63 3.10 -7.37 -12.30
C ARG A 63 1.58 -7.56 -12.27
N GLU A 64 1.06 -8.26 -11.25
CA GLU A 64 -0.38 -8.42 -11.01
C GLU A 64 -0.97 -7.23 -10.22
N GLY A 65 -0.11 -6.31 -9.77
CA GLY A 65 -0.48 -5.13 -9.00
C GLY A 65 -1.25 -4.08 -9.80
N ALA A 66 -1.85 -3.15 -9.07
CA ALA A 66 -2.56 -2.02 -9.63
C ALA A 66 -1.59 -0.95 -10.16
N ALA A 67 -2.08 -0.09 -11.05
CA ALA A 67 -1.40 1.16 -11.34
C ALA A 67 -1.38 2.06 -10.08
N GLN A 68 -0.33 2.87 -9.92
CA GLN A 68 -0.15 3.74 -8.74
C GLN A 68 -1.36 4.64 -8.47
N GLU A 69 -1.92 5.27 -9.50
CA GLU A 69 -3.09 6.15 -9.38
C GLU A 69 -4.29 5.41 -8.78
N SER A 70 -4.55 4.18 -9.24
CA SER A 70 -5.63 3.35 -8.72
C SER A 70 -5.44 2.98 -7.25
N ALA A 71 -4.19 2.71 -6.81
CA ALA A 71 -3.89 2.44 -5.41
C ALA A 71 -4.15 3.66 -4.51
N LEU A 72 -3.77 4.86 -4.98
CA LEU A 72 -4.04 6.11 -4.28
C LEU A 72 -5.54 6.41 -4.23
N ASP A 73 -6.26 6.24 -5.33
CA ASP A 73 -7.71 6.46 -5.39
C ASP A 73 -8.47 5.59 -4.38
N MET A 74 -8.08 4.33 -4.23
CA MET A 74 -8.65 3.43 -3.22
C MET A 74 -8.47 4.01 -1.81
N ILE A 75 -7.29 4.51 -1.46
CA ILE A 75 -7.02 5.09 -0.14
C ILE A 75 -7.77 6.41 0.05
N TYR A 76 -7.78 7.28 -0.96
CA TYR A 76 -8.55 8.52 -0.91
C TYR A 76 -10.03 8.25 -0.66
N SER A 77 -10.61 7.24 -1.31
CA SER A 77 -12.01 6.86 -1.10
C SER A 77 -12.32 6.46 0.34
N MET A 78 -11.34 5.92 1.08
CA MET A 78 -11.50 5.59 2.50
C MET A 78 -11.58 6.85 3.39
N SER A 79 -10.93 7.94 3.00
CA SER A 79 -10.92 9.22 3.74
C SER A 79 -12.13 10.11 3.48
N VAL A 80 -12.77 10.00 2.31
CA VAL A 80 -13.90 10.88 1.92
C VAL A 80 -15.22 10.41 2.55
N ASN A 81 -15.29 9.17 3.02
CA ASN A 81 -16.49 8.55 3.59
C ASN A 81 -16.52 8.52 5.14
N VAL A 82 -15.67 9.30 5.81
CA VAL A 82 -15.54 9.32 7.28
C VAL A 82 -15.78 10.66 7.95
#